data_AF-A0A372J978-F1
#
_entry.id   AF-A0A372J978-F1
#
_cell.length_a   1.000
_cell.length_b   1.000
_cell.length_c   1.000
_cell.angle_alpha   90.00
_cell.angle_beta   90.00
_cell.angle_gamma   90.00
#
_symmetry.space_group_name_H-M   'P 1'
#
loop_
_entity.id
_entity.type
_entity.pdbx_description
1 polymer ?
#
loop_
_entity_poly.entity_id
_entity_poly.type
_entity_poly.pdbx_seq_one_letter_code
_entity_poly.pdbx_strand_id
1 'polypeptide(L)'
;MTTTRTRRRLGLAAAALIAGLPALTALPAHADTTPRIASTSVSPATITGGDEAVQTIRLDAPAPVGGLGVEVISVGRSDLNYPFSVPGDVVRVPAGQTSVSFPIRLEAYSSTTTVPLVARTTSSEATTQVTVVPPDWRDQTVERLDVNAPGDAHAVVAGTKATATVRLSAPAKVGGTAVDLRLNHRSGLPDSPEPKIPRYVVVPAGSREATFTIDYPGVPIWPIGVTDIDADLGHPPAGAAVLFAPKNYTVGVTRELKRGGFPNIGSIGLGNNWHPFGAVIELTSDTPGIKVPARVEIPANSAGANFGIGVDESVPPGTQVKISAKWVLSPAGTVTTTATVAG
;
A
#
# COMPACT_ATOMS: atom_id res chain seq x y z
N MET A 1 -16.38 -61.15 -75.47
CA MET A 1 -15.55 -61.14 -76.69
C MET A 1 -14.81 -59.81 -76.71
N THR A 2 -13.58 -59.72 -76.19
CA THR A 2 -12.32 -59.78 -76.99
C THR A 2 -12.45 -58.89 -78.25
N THR A 3 -11.64 -57.86 -78.54
CA THR A 3 -10.21 -57.70 -78.29
C THR A 3 -9.76 -56.26 -78.60
N THR A 4 -8.82 -55.83 -77.78
CA THR A 4 -7.70 -54.87 -77.91
C THR A 4 -7.20 -54.45 -79.30
N ARG A 5 -6.81 -53.17 -79.38
CA ARG A 5 -5.62 -52.51 -80.01
C ARG A 5 -6.09 -51.27 -80.78
N THR A 6 -5.52 -50.08 -80.58
CA THR A 6 -4.18 -49.74 -81.08
C THR A 6 -3.68 -48.44 -80.45
N ARG A 7 -2.42 -48.41 -80.01
CA ARG A 7 -1.67 -47.20 -79.65
C ARG A 7 -1.18 -46.49 -80.92
N ARG A 8 -1.20 -45.16 -80.95
CA ARG A 8 -0.11 -44.35 -81.54
C ARG A 8 -0.05 -42.97 -80.84
N ARG A 9 1.17 -42.58 -80.52
CA ARG A 9 1.57 -41.36 -79.79
C ARG A 9 1.79 -40.18 -80.77
N LEU A 10 1.89 -39.00 -80.15
CA LEU A 10 2.67 -37.80 -80.47
C LEU A 10 1.93 -36.63 -81.13
N GLY A 11 2.02 -35.48 -80.43
CA GLY A 11 1.74 -34.14 -80.92
C GLY A 11 1.66 -33.15 -79.75
N LEU A 12 2.80 -32.53 -79.39
CA LEU A 12 2.87 -31.37 -78.50
C LEU A 12 2.08 -30.19 -79.08
N ALA A 13 1.38 -29.43 -78.24
CA ALA A 13 1.37 -27.96 -78.27
C ALA A 13 0.66 -27.39 -77.03
N ALA A 14 1.32 -26.45 -76.37
CA ALA A 14 0.84 -25.67 -75.25
C ALA A 14 -0.07 -24.52 -75.72
N ALA A 15 -1.01 -24.05 -74.88
CA ALA A 15 -1.17 -22.63 -74.54
C ALA A 15 -2.39 -22.35 -73.62
N ALA A 16 -2.08 -21.61 -72.55
CA ALA A 16 -2.85 -20.57 -71.85
C ALA A 16 -4.21 -20.91 -71.19
N LEU A 17 -4.12 -21.12 -69.87
CA LEU A 17 -5.18 -20.93 -68.88
C LEU A 17 -5.36 -19.41 -68.61
N ILE A 18 -6.57 -18.88 -68.72
CA ILE A 18 -6.96 -17.64 -68.02
C ILE A 18 -8.35 -17.88 -67.42
N ALA A 19 -8.39 -18.22 -66.14
CA ALA A 19 -9.61 -18.22 -65.34
C ALA A 19 -9.52 -17.03 -64.37
N GLY A 20 -10.50 -16.13 -64.44
CA GLY A 20 -10.58 -14.92 -63.63
C GLY A 20 -10.78 -15.24 -62.14
N LEU A 21 -9.94 -14.64 -61.31
CA LEU A 21 -10.13 -14.58 -59.85
C LEU A 21 -11.12 -13.46 -59.51
N PRO A 22 -12.03 -13.65 -58.54
CA PRO A 22 -12.79 -12.54 -58.00
C PRO A 22 -11.82 -11.61 -57.24
N ALA A 23 -12.01 -10.30 -57.42
CA ALA A 23 -11.20 -9.29 -56.74
C ALA A 23 -11.30 -9.49 -55.22
N LEU A 24 -10.18 -9.86 -54.58
CA LEU A 24 -9.99 -9.59 -53.17
C LEU A 24 -10.14 -8.07 -53.00
N THR A 25 -11.22 -7.64 -52.37
CA THR A 25 -11.26 -6.32 -51.75
C THR A 25 -10.11 -6.29 -50.75
N ALA A 26 -9.01 -5.64 -51.11
CA ALA A 26 -7.93 -5.36 -50.19
C ALA A 26 -8.55 -4.65 -48.98
N LEU A 27 -8.49 -5.29 -47.80
CA LEU A 27 -8.65 -4.59 -46.54
C LEU A 27 -7.71 -3.38 -46.60
N PRO A 28 -8.14 -2.17 -46.20
CA PRO A 28 -7.22 -1.04 -46.16
C PRO A 28 -6.02 -1.48 -45.32
N ALA A 29 -4.85 -1.52 -45.97
CA ALA A 29 -3.58 -1.64 -45.27
C ALA A 29 -3.58 -0.49 -44.26
N HIS A 30 -3.83 -0.81 -42.98
CA HIS A 30 -3.59 0.13 -41.91
C HIS A 30 -2.10 0.40 -42.02
N ALA A 31 -1.76 1.63 -42.42
CA ALA A 31 -0.39 2.09 -42.30
C ALA A 31 0.06 1.77 -40.88
N ASP A 32 1.24 1.18 -40.76
CA ASP A 32 1.91 0.82 -39.50
C ASP A 32 2.40 2.10 -38.79
N THR A 33 1.55 3.12 -38.75
CA THR A 33 1.77 4.34 -37.98
C THR A 33 1.38 4.01 -36.56
N THR A 34 2.38 3.79 -35.71
CA THR A 34 2.19 3.70 -34.27
C THR A 34 1.36 4.91 -33.81
N PRO A 35 0.13 4.70 -33.30
CA PRO A 35 -0.74 5.81 -32.92
C PRO A 35 -0.06 6.64 -31.83
N ARG A 36 -0.20 7.96 -31.94
CA ARG A 36 0.38 8.92 -31.01
C ARG A 36 -0.70 9.43 -30.06
N ILE A 37 -0.27 9.87 -28.89
CA ILE A 37 -1.14 10.57 -27.95
C ILE A 37 -1.44 11.95 -28.53
N ALA A 38 -2.70 12.19 -28.87
CA ALA A 38 -3.17 13.48 -29.35
C ALA A 38 -3.43 14.45 -28.20
N SER A 39 -4.04 13.95 -27.11
CA SER A 39 -4.31 14.75 -25.91
C SER A 39 -4.58 13.87 -24.69
N THR A 40 -4.45 14.49 -23.52
CA THR A 40 -4.88 13.94 -22.23
C THR A 40 -5.62 15.02 -21.47
N SER A 41 -6.68 14.65 -20.77
CA SER A 41 -7.55 15.57 -20.04
C SER A 41 -8.06 14.92 -18.77
N VAL A 42 -8.39 15.73 -17.77
CA VAL A 42 -8.97 15.26 -16.51
C VAL A 42 -10.24 16.04 -16.23
N SER A 43 -11.30 15.33 -15.85
CA SER A 43 -12.56 15.92 -15.43
C SER A 43 -13.02 15.30 -14.11
N PRO A 44 -13.26 16.10 -13.07
CA PRO A 44 -12.99 17.54 -12.99
C PRO A 44 -11.48 17.87 -12.89
N ALA A 45 -11.05 19.00 -13.46
CA ALA A 45 -9.66 19.47 -13.39
C ALA A 45 -9.29 20.08 -12.01
N THR A 46 -10.29 20.36 -11.18
CA THR A 46 -10.10 20.75 -9.78
C THR A 46 -10.89 19.79 -8.90
N ILE A 47 -10.20 19.15 -7.96
CA ILE A 47 -10.77 18.21 -6.99
C ILE A 47 -10.44 18.66 -5.57
N THR A 48 -11.28 18.27 -4.61
CA THR A 48 -10.90 18.31 -3.20
C THR A 48 -10.13 17.03 -2.84
N GLY A 49 -9.20 17.09 -1.89
CA GLY A 49 -8.52 15.90 -1.35
C GLY A 49 -9.52 14.81 -0.96
N GLY A 50 -9.30 13.59 -1.45
CA GLY A 50 -10.18 12.44 -1.28
C GLY A 50 -11.28 12.26 -2.32
N ASP A 51 -11.52 13.24 -3.20
CA ASP A 51 -12.45 13.08 -4.32
C ASP A 51 -11.81 12.28 -5.48
N GLU A 52 -12.66 11.75 -6.36
CA GLU A 52 -12.24 11.04 -7.57
C GLU A 52 -12.31 11.98 -8.78
N ALA A 53 -11.36 11.83 -9.71
CA ALA A 53 -11.44 12.43 -11.04
C ALA A 53 -11.34 11.36 -12.12
N VAL A 54 -11.73 11.69 -13.34
CA VAL A 54 -11.59 10.80 -14.50
C VAL A 54 -10.56 11.37 -15.44
N GLN A 55 -9.52 10.60 -15.73
CA GLN A 55 -8.55 10.93 -16.77
C GLN A 55 -8.92 10.25 -18.08
N THR A 56 -8.94 11.04 -19.15
CA THR A 56 -9.22 10.59 -20.52
C THR A 56 -8.02 10.84 -21.40
N ILE A 57 -7.52 9.79 -22.03
CA ILE A 57 -6.44 9.83 -23.02
C ILE A 57 -7.05 9.65 -24.40
N ARG A 58 -6.61 10.44 -25.38
CA ARG A 58 -7.04 10.37 -26.77
C ARG A 58 -5.86 10.18 -27.71
N LEU A 59 -6.01 9.25 -28.65
CA LEU A 59 -5.07 8.95 -29.71
C LEU A 59 -5.47 9.67 -31.01
N ASP A 60 -4.49 9.92 -31.88
CA ASP A 60 -4.70 10.49 -33.21
C ASP A 60 -5.21 9.46 -34.24
N ALA A 61 -4.98 8.17 -33.97
CA ALA A 61 -5.44 7.05 -34.78
C ALA A 61 -5.89 5.86 -33.89
N PRO A 62 -6.67 4.89 -34.43
CA PRO A 62 -7.10 3.71 -33.68
C PRO A 62 -5.91 2.88 -33.17
N ALA A 63 -6.01 2.35 -31.95
CA ALA A 63 -4.99 1.48 -31.38
C ALA A 63 -4.82 0.19 -32.21
N PRO A 64 -3.58 -0.32 -32.36
CA PRO A 64 -3.28 -1.49 -33.18
C PRO A 64 -3.91 -2.78 -32.62
N VAL A 65 -3.90 -3.85 -33.42
CA VAL A 65 -4.29 -5.19 -32.97
C VAL A 65 -3.35 -5.60 -31.82
N GLY A 66 -3.92 -5.88 -30.64
CA GLY A 66 -3.15 -6.08 -29.40
C GLY A 66 -3.19 -4.89 -28.42
N GLY A 67 -3.80 -3.77 -28.82
CA GLY A 67 -3.94 -2.57 -27.99
C GLY A 67 -2.67 -1.75 -27.87
N LEU A 68 -2.78 -0.56 -27.29
CA LEU A 68 -1.64 0.33 -27.05
C LEU A 68 -1.44 0.50 -25.53
N GLY A 69 -0.23 0.23 -25.04
CA GLY A 69 0.17 0.56 -23.67
C GLY A 69 0.59 2.02 -23.59
N VAL A 70 -0.07 2.79 -22.71
CA VAL A 70 0.25 4.18 -22.42
C VAL A 70 0.72 4.26 -20.98
N GLU A 71 1.95 4.70 -20.77
CA GLU A 71 2.49 4.92 -19.44
C GLU A 71 1.94 6.23 -18.88
N VAL A 72 1.49 6.22 -17.63
CA VAL A 72 0.93 7.37 -16.95
C VAL A 72 1.73 7.66 -15.69
N ILE A 73 2.25 8.88 -15.58
CA ILE A 73 3.10 9.29 -14.46
C ILE A 73 2.73 10.69 -13.98
N SER A 74 2.90 10.94 -12.68
CA SER A 74 2.92 12.29 -12.13
C SER A 74 4.34 12.84 -12.19
N VAL A 75 4.54 14.05 -12.70
CA VAL A 75 5.88 14.67 -12.81
C VAL A 75 6.00 15.91 -11.91
N GLY A 76 7.23 16.28 -11.55
CA GLY A 76 7.52 17.43 -10.66
C GLY A 76 7.29 17.12 -9.18
N ARG A 77 6.10 16.65 -8.82
CA ARG A 77 5.79 16.08 -7.51
C ARG A 77 5.27 14.66 -7.73
N SER A 78 6.01 13.66 -7.26
CA SER A 78 5.54 12.28 -7.29
C SER A 78 4.37 12.17 -6.32
N ASP A 79 3.16 12.09 -6.85
CA ASP A 79 1.97 11.76 -6.08
C ASP A 79 2.01 10.26 -5.78
N LEU A 80 1.87 9.90 -4.51
CA LEU A 80 2.01 8.51 -4.09
C LEU A 80 0.72 7.69 -4.29
N ASN A 81 -0.42 8.31 -4.56
CA ASN A 81 -1.70 7.64 -4.79
C ASN A 81 -1.94 7.37 -6.28
N TYR A 82 -1.47 8.26 -7.16
CA TYR A 82 -1.70 8.17 -8.59
C TYR A 82 -1.27 6.82 -9.21
N PRO A 83 -0.08 6.25 -8.89
CA PRO A 83 0.33 4.92 -9.38
C PRO A 83 -0.63 3.78 -9.00
N PHE A 84 -1.40 3.92 -7.92
CA PHE A 84 -2.36 2.91 -7.49
C PHE A 84 -3.70 3.02 -8.22
N SER A 85 -3.91 4.06 -9.03
CA SER A 85 -5.11 4.20 -9.88
C SER A 85 -5.04 3.29 -11.10
N VAL A 86 -3.83 2.92 -11.54
CA VAL A 86 -3.59 2.09 -12.72
C VAL A 86 -2.56 1.00 -12.40
N PRO A 87 -2.89 -0.29 -12.55
CA PRO A 87 -1.94 -1.37 -12.29
C PRO A 87 -0.67 -1.23 -13.15
N GLY A 88 0.48 -1.05 -12.49
CA GLY A 88 1.79 -1.00 -13.15
C GLY A 88 2.03 0.25 -13.99
N ASP A 89 1.32 1.35 -13.69
CA ASP A 89 1.48 2.66 -14.36
C ASP A 89 1.23 2.64 -15.87
N VAL A 90 0.65 1.56 -16.41
CA VAL A 90 0.38 1.39 -17.85
C VAL A 90 -1.09 1.15 -18.09
N VAL A 91 -1.74 2.11 -18.76
CA VAL A 91 -3.12 2.01 -19.23
C VAL A 91 -3.14 1.39 -20.61
N ARG A 92 -3.98 0.37 -20.81
CA ARG A 92 -4.14 -0.26 -22.12
C ARG A 92 -5.34 0.31 -22.87
N VAL A 93 -5.09 0.92 -24.02
CA VAL A 93 -6.12 1.30 -24.99
C VAL A 93 -6.52 0.06 -25.79
N PRO A 94 -7.79 -0.39 -25.77
CA PRO A 94 -8.22 -1.57 -26.52
C PRO A 94 -8.04 -1.39 -28.03
N ALA A 95 -7.79 -2.49 -28.75
CA ALA A 95 -7.62 -2.46 -30.21
C ALA A 95 -8.82 -1.79 -30.91
N GLY A 96 -8.54 -0.94 -31.89
CA GLY A 96 -9.54 -0.18 -32.63
C GLY A 96 -10.14 1.02 -31.89
N GLN A 97 -9.82 1.24 -30.61
CA GLN A 97 -10.25 2.42 -29.87
C GLN A 97 -9.26 3.58 -30.04
N THR A 98 -9.79 4.80 -30.02
CA THR A 98 -8.99 6.04 -30.06
C THR A 98 -8.97 6.75 -28.70
N SER A 99 -9.63 6.20 -27.68
CA SER A 99 -9.69 6.80 -26.36
C SER A 99 -9.83 5.75 -25.27
N VAL A 100 -9.29 6.06 -24.10
CA VAL A 100 -9.48 5.33 -22.86
C VAL A 100 -9.73 6.32 -21.74
N SER A 101 -10.65 5.99 -20.84
CA SER A 101 -10.89 6.76 -19.62
C SER A 101 -10.78 5.84 -18.41
N PHE A 102 -10.22 6.36 -17.33
CA PHE A 102 -10.06 5.63 -16.08
C PHE A 102 -10.17 6.59 -14.88
N PRO A 103 -10.68 6.12 -13.74
CA PRO A 103 -10.72 6.92 -12.52
C PRO A 103 -9.30 7.09 -11.97
N ILE A 104 -9.04 8.26 -11.42
CA ILE A 104 -7.78 8.61 -10.78
C ILE A 104 -8.04 9.21 -9.40
N ARG A 105 -7.12 8.95 -8.48
CA ARG A 105 -7.07 9.61 -7.17
C ARG A 105 -5.68 10.15 -6.91
N LEU A 106 -5.66 11.30 -6.26
CA LEU A 106 -4.46 12.00 -5.85
C LEU A 106 -4.41 12.05 -4.33
N GLU A 107 -3.23 12.32 -3.78
CA GLU A 107 -3.08 12.53 -2.34
C GLU A 107 -3.85 13.75 -1.86
N ALA A 108 -4.34 13.68 -0.64
CA ALA A 108 -4.90 14.83 0.05
C ALA A 108 -3.75 15.69 0.59
N TYR A 109 -3.64 16.91 0.08
CA TYR A 109 -2.60 17.87 0.46
C TYR A 109 -3.09 18.85 1.52
N SER A 110 -2.18 19.38 2.34
CA SER A 110 -2.47 20.40 3.35
C SER A 110 -2.59 21.83 2.79
N SER A 111 -2.21 22.03 1.53
CA SER A 111 -2.39 23.28 0.80
C SER A 111 -2.74 22.99 -0.67
N THR A 112 -3.36 23.97 -1.34
CA THR A 112 -3.73 23.85 -2.75
C THR A 112 -2.51 23.54 -3.60
N THR A 113 -2.55 22.41 -4.29
CA THR A 113 -1.42 21.85 -5.02
C THR A 113 -1.83 21.49 -6.44
N THR A 114 -1.04 21.89 -7.43
CA THR A 114 -1.24 21.50 -8.83
C THR A 114 -0.32 20.34 -9.16
N VAL A 115 -0.91 19.21 -9.56
CA VAL A 115 -0.20 17.99 -9.93
C VAL A 115 -0.22 17.85 -11.46
N PRO A 116 0.95 17.91 -12.14
CA PRO A 116 1.04 17.62 -13.56
C PRO A 116 1.03 16.10 -13.80
N LEU A 117 0.11 15.65 -14.65
CA LEU A 117 -0.03 14.27 -15.07
C LEU A 117 0.40 14.14 -16.52
N VAL A 118 1.24 13.15 -16.80
CA VAL A 118 1.82 12.89 -18.11
C VAL A 118 1.36 11.52 -18.57
N ALA A 119 0.84 11.47 -19.80
CA ALA A 119 0.62 10.24 -20.52
C ALA A 119 1.68 10.16 -21.63
N ARG A 120 2.44 9.06 -21.68
CA ARG A 120 3.52 8.88 -22.66
C ARG A 120 3.53 7.49 -23.29
N THR A 121 3.98 7.46 -24.53
CA THR A 121 4.38 6.25 -25.26
C THR A 121 5.84 6.41 -25.70
N THR A 122 6.40 5.41 -26.36
CA THR A 122 7.77 5.49 -26.90
C THR A 122 7.99 6.60 -27.92
N SER A 123 6.93 7.16 -28.52
CA SER A 123 7.01 8.12 -29.63
C SER A 123 6.22 9.43 -29.41
N SER A 124 5.46 9.55 -28.32
CA SER A 124 4.61 10.72 -28.05
C SER A 124 4.34 10.91 -26.56
N GLU A 125 4.08 12.15 -26.17
CA GLU A 125 3.76 12.54 -24.80
C GLU A 125 2.69 13.63 -24.82
N ALA A 126 1.77 13.57 -23.84
CA ALA A 126 0.85 14.66 -23.57
C ALA A 126 0.76 14.90 -22.06
N THR A 127 0.64 16.18 -21.68
CA THR A 127 0.56 16.61 -20.29
C THR A 127 -0.79 17.26 -20.00
N THR A 128 -1.33 17.00 -18.82
CA THR A 128 -2.48 17.69 -18.23
C THR A 128 -2.17 18.03 -16.78
N GLN A 129 -3.00 18.85 -16.16
CA GLN A 129 -2.80 19.30 -14.79
C GLN A 129 -4.09 19.19 -14.02
N VAL A 130 -3.98 18.78 -12.75
CA VAL A 130 -5.08 18.69 -11.81
C VAL A 130 -4.75 19.53 -10.60
N THR A 131 -5.65 20.41 -10.19
CA THR A 131 -5.51 21.17 -8.96
C THR A 131 -6.26 20.46 -7.84
N VAL A 132 -5.53 20.08 -6.80
CA VAL A 132 -6.07 19.46 -5.59
C VAL A 132 -6.16 20.53 -4.50
N VAL A 133 -7.38 20.80 -4.04
CA VAL A 133 -7.65 21.74 -2.94
C VAL A 133 -7.82 20.93 -1.65
N PRO A 134 -7.23 21.34 -0.52
CA PRO A 134 -7.49 20.70 0.77
C PRO A 134 -8.98 20.78 1.11
N PRO A 135 -9.58 19.74 1.68
CA PRO A 135 -10.92 19.87 2.24
C PRO A 135 -10.94 20.89 3.37
N ASP A 136 -12.13 21.40 3.73
CA ASP A 136 -12.29 22.11 5.00
C ASP A 136 -12.43 21.06 6.11
N TRP A 137 -11.58 21.15 7.13
CA TRP A 137 -11.58 20.23 8.27
C TRP A 137 -12.91 20.20 9.03
N ARG A 138 -13.70 21.27 8.91
CA ARG A 138 -15.05 21.40 9.51
C ARG A 138 -16.09 20.61 8.73
N ASP A 139 -15.90 20.49 7.42
CA ASP A 139 -16.80 19.75 6.54
C ASP A 139 -16.46 18.27 6.53
N GLN A 140 -15.15 17.94 6.48
CA GLN A 140 -14.71 16.56 6.42
C GLN A 140 -13.29 16.40 6.95
N THR A 141 -13.12 15.48 7.90
CA THR A 141 -11.81 15.05 8.39
C THR A 141 -11.88 13.60 8.87
N VAL A 142 -10.72 13.00 9.10
CA VAL A 142 -10.62 11.71 9.78
C VAL A 142 -10.80 11.94 11.28
N GLU A 143 -11.89 11.42 11.84
CA GLU A 143 -12.21 11.55 13.26
C GLU A 143 -11.45 10.51 14.10
N ARG A 144 -11.32 9.28 13.55
CA ARG A 144 -10.65 8.18 14.24
C ARG A 144 -10.15 7.13 13.26
N LEU A 145 -9.04 6.51 13.65
CA LEU A 145 -8.55 5.26 13.08
C LEU A 145 -8.49 4.23 14.23
N ASP A 146 -9.27 3.16 14.12
CA ASP A 146 -9.25 2.05 15.06
C ASP A 146 -8.71 0.80 14.37
N VAL A 147 -7.79 0.09 15.01
CA VAL A 147 -7.25 -1.17 14.49
C VAL A 147 -7.73 -2.30 15.38
N ASN A 148 -8.42 -3.27 14.80
CA ASN A 148 -8.92 -4.43 15.50
C ASN A 148 -8.25 -5.71 14.95
N ALA A 149 -7.49 -6.40 15.80
CA ALA A 149 -6.93 -7.69 15.46
C ALA A 149 -7.83 -8.82 16.00
N PRO A 150 -7.88 -9.98 15.34
CA PRO A 150 -8.57 -11.13 15.90
C PRO A 150 -7.95 -11.52 17.25
N GLY A 151 -8.72 -11.33 18.33
CA GLY A 151 -8.29 -11.70 19.69
C GLY A 151 -7.62 -10.59 20.51
N ASP A 152 -7.37 -9.40 19.94
CA ASP A 152 -6.85 -8.22 20.67
C ASP A 152 -7.18 -6.91 19.92
N ALA A 153 -7.61 -5.88 20.65
CA ALA A 153 -7.88 -4.54 20.12
C ALA A 153 -6.60 -3.70 19.89
N HIS A 154 -5.44 -4.10 20.41
CA HIS A 154 -4.24 -3.25 20.44
C HIS A 154 -2.94 -3.93 19.98
N ALA A 155 -2.94 -5.25 19.74
CA ALA A 155 -1.79 -5.96 19.23
C ALA A 155 -2.10 -6.89 18.06
N VAL A 156 -1.24 -6.87 17.03
CA VAL A 156 -1.33 -7.71 15.84
C VAL A 156 -0.20 -8.74 15.87
N VAL A 157 -0.54 -10.03 15.87
CA VAL A 157 0.47 -11.09 15.93
C VAL A 157 1.05 -11.37 14.53
N ALA A 158 2.36 -11.63 14.44
CA ALA A 158 3.04 -11.97 13.20
C ALA A 158 2.39 -13.14 12.46
N GLY A 159 2.12 -12.95 11.16
CA GLY A 159 1.44 -13.90 10.29
C GLY A 159 -0.08 -13.87 10.40
N THR A 160 -0.66 -12.90 11.11
CA THR A 160 -2.10 -12.65 11.13
C THR A 160 -2.47 -11.40 10.32
N LYS A 161 -3.74 -11.32 9.94
CA LYS A 161 -4.31 -10.12 9.32
C LYS A 161 -5.16 -9.40 10.37
N ALA A 162 -5.03 -8.08 10.42
CA ALA A 162 -5.87 -7.22 11.25
C ALA A 162 -6.82 -6.39 10.37
N THR A 163 -7.95 -5.98 10.94
CA THR A 163 -8.92 -5.11 10.27
C THR A 163 -8.86 -3.75 10.92
N ALA A 164 -8.54 -2.72 10.14
CA ALA A 164 -8.58 -1.34 10.57
C ALA A 164 -9.85 -0.66 10.06
N THR A 165 -10.44 0.20 10.88
CA THR A 165 -11.64 0.97 10.58
C THR A 165 -11.29 2.46 10.63
N VAL A 166 -11.52 3.15 9.51
CA VAL A 166 -11.42 4.61 9.42
C VAL A 166 -12.81 5.18 9.61
N ARG A 167 -12.94 6.18 10.47
CA ARG A 167 -14.18 6.91 10.71
C ARG A 167 -14.03 8.39 10.39
N LEU A 168 -14.92 8.91 9.55
CA LEU A 168 -14.99 10.31 9.15
C LEU A 168 -15.90 11.12 10.07
N SER A 169 -15.61 12.43 10.16
CA SER A 169 -16.43 13.42 10.90
C SER A 169 -17.79 13.70 10.25
N ALA A 170 -17.97 13.38 8.97
CA ALA A 170 -19.21 13.51 8.21
C ALA A 170 -19.34 12.35 7.19
N PRO A 171 -20.56 12.01 6.72
CA PRO A 171 -20.75 11.04 5.64
C PRO A 171 -19.93 11.39 4.39
N ALA A 172 -19.34 10.38 3.76
CA ALA A 172 -18.57 10.55 2.55
C ALA A 172 -19.42 11.11 1.40
N LYS A 173 -18.79 11.94 0.56
CA LYS A 173 -19.43 12.61 -0.58
C LYS A 173 -19.86 11.60 -1.66
N VAL A 174 -20.62 12.08 -2.64
CA VAL A 174 -21.00 11.30 -3.83
C VAL A 174 -19.72 10.86 -4.56
N GLY A 175 -19.62 9.57 -4.91
CA GLY A 175 -18.39 8.97 -5.45
C GLY A 175 -17.47 8.35 -4.38
N GLY A 176 -17.76 8.57 -3.10
CA GLY A 176 -16.95 8.12 -1.97
C GLY A 176 -15.80 9.10 -1.66
N THR A 177 -15.18 8.92 -0.51
CA THR A 177 -14.05 9.75 -0.07
C THR A 177 -12.85 8.84 0.19
N ALA A 178 -11.77 9.03 -0.56
CA ALA A 178 -10.52 8.32 -0.34
C ALA A 178 -9.73 8.98 0.80
N VAL A 179 -9.32 8.17 1.76
CA VAL A 179 -8.47 8.57 2.89
C VAL A 179 -7.09 7.98 2.68
N ASP A 180 -6.06 8.82 2.73
CA ASP A 180 -4.68 8.43 2.55
C ASP A 180 -4.19 7.67 3.78
N LEU A 181 -3.49 6.56 3.56
CA LEU A 181 -2.93 5.73 4.61
C LEU A 181 -1.41 5.74 4.54
N ARG A 182 -0.77 5.99 5.68
CA ARG A 182 0.69 6.11 5.78
C ARG A 182 1.21 5.35 6.99
N LEU A 183 2.40 4.76 6.85
CA LEU A 183 3.20 4.32 7.98
C LEU A 183 4.14 5.47 8.34
N ASN A 184 3.82 6.20 9.40
CA ASN A 184 4.54 7.42 9.76
C ASN A 184 5.66 7.19 10.75
N HIS A 185 5.57 6.12 11.53
CA HIS A 185 6.63 5.75 12.44
C HIS A 185 6.71 4.24 12.57
N ARG A 186 7.93 3.71 12.40
CA ARG A 186 8.26 2.31 12.68
C ARG A 186 9.22 2.30 13.85
N SER A 187 8.70 1.97 15.02
CA SER A 187 9.49 1.62 16.20
C SER A 187 9.89 0.15 16.09
N GLY A 188 11.20 -0.14 15.98
CA GLY A 188 11.79 -1.47 15.87
C GLY A 188 13.20 -1.37 15.30
N LEU A 189 14.12 -2.29 15.67
CA LEU A 189 15.49 -2.30 15.13
C LEU A 189 15.48 -2.48 13.59
N PRO A 190 16.60 -2.18 12.90
CA PRO A 190 16.78 -2.52 11.49
C PRO A 190 16.22 -3.91 11.16
N ASP A 191 15.60 -4.06 9.99
CA ASP A 191 15.10 -5.35 9.48
C ASP A 191 13.79 -5.93 10.07
N SER A 192 13.13 -5.22 10.99
CA SER A 192 11.73 -5.55 11.35
C SER A 192 10.80 -5.52 10.11
N PRO A 193 10.00 -6.55 9.83
CA PRO A 193 9.17 -6.54 8.64
C PRO A 193 8.07 -5.47 8.74
N GLU A 194 7.82 -4.76 7.65
CA GLU A 194 6.79 -3.73 7.60
C GLU A 194 5.41 -4.34 7.39
N PRO A 195 4.38 -3.89 8.13
CA PRO A 195 3.01 -4.27 7.84
C PRO A 195 2.63 -3.75 6.45
N LYS A 196 2.00 -4.60 5.64
CA LYS A 196 1.49 -4.18 4.33
C LYS A 196 0.09 -3.62 4.51
N ILE A 197 -0.07 -2.37 4.11
CA ILE A 197 -1.36 -1.66 4.09
C ILE A 197 -1.61 -1.12 2.68
N PRO A 198 -2.88 -0.96 2.27
CA PRO A 198 -3.19 -0.23 1.05
C PRO A 198 -2.77 1.24 1.18
N ARG A 199 -2.53 1.89 0.05
CA ARG A 199 -2.11 3.29 0.03
C ARG A 199 -3.21 4.26 0.46
N TYR A 200 -4.46 3.94 0.12
CA TYR A 200 -5.65 4.68 0.52
C TYR A 200 -6.80 3.70 0.73
N VAL A 201 -7.83 4.14 1.44
CA VAL A 201 -9.10 3.42 1.59
C VAL A 201 -10.25 4.32 1.18
N VAL A 202 -11.24 3.76 0.49
CA VAL A 202 -12.41 4.51 0.03
C VAL A 202 -13.55 4.33 1.02
N VAL A 203 -14.01 5.43 1.60
CA VAL A 203 -15.26 5.48 2.35
C VAL A 203 -16.42 5.57 1.37
N PRO A 204 -17.32 4.56 1.33
CA PRO A 204 -18.44 4.56 0.39
C PRO A 204 -19.33 5.78 0.57
N ALA A 205 -19.90 6.29 -0.53
CA ALA A 205 -20.79 7.45 -0.51
C ALA A 205 -21.94 7.28 0.50
N GLY A 206 -22.18 8.30 1.33
CA GLY A 206 -23.19 8.28 2.39
C GLY A 206 -22.79 7.51 3.67
N SER A 207 -21.70 6.74 3.65
CA SER A 207 -21.14 6.08 4.83
C SER A 207 -20.14 6.98 5.54
N ARG A 208 -19.95 6.75 6.84
CA ARG A 208 -18.91 7.42 7.65
C ARG A 208 -17.69 6.54 7.90
N GLU A 209 -17.79 5.27 7.57
CA GLU A 209 -16.81 4.27 7.96
C GLU A 209 -16.38 3.44 6.76
N ALA A 210 -15.10 3.09 6.73
CA ALA A 210 -14.54 2.09 5.85
C ALA A 210 -13.55 1.23 6.59
N THR A 211 -13.45 -0.02 6.15
CA THR A 211 -12.48 -0.96 6.69
C THR A 211 -11.41 -1.29 5.67
N PHE A 212 -10.18 -1.47 6.13
CA PHE A 212 -9.08 -2.00 5.32
C PHE A 212 -8.32 -3.07 6.10
N THR A 213 -7.61 -3.92 5.36
CA THR A 213 -6.84 -5.01 5.94
C THR A 213 -5.38 -4.61 6.11
N ILE A 214 -4.82 -4.89 7.28
CA ILE A 214 -3.40 -4.80 7.57
C ILE A 214 -2.84 -6.23 7.52
N ASP A 215 -1.85 -6.47 6.68
CA ASP A 215 -1.17 -7.76 6.57
C ASP A 215 0.20 -7.70 7.25
N TYR A 216 0.32 -8.37 8.39
CA TYR A 216 1.58 -8.43 9.11
C TYR A 216 2.32 -9.75 8.83
N PRO A 217 3.45 -9.71 8.10
CA PRO A 217 4.10 -10.93 7.63
C PRO A 217 4.62 -11.80 8.79
N GLY A 218 4.55 -13.11 8.61
CA GLY A 218 4.92 -14.11 9.63
C GLY A 218 6.41 -14.42 9.75
N VAL A 219 7.30 -13.56 9.24
CA VAL A 219 8.76 -13.74 9.28
C VAL A 219 9.23 -13.64 10.74
N PRO A 220 10.23 -14.42 11.19
CA PRO A 220 10.75 -14.34 12.56
C PRO A 220 11.16 -12.90 12.88
N ILE A 221 10.42 -12.30 13.81
CA ILE A 221 10.62 -10.92 14.22
C ILE A 221 11.50 -10.85 15.44
N TRP A 222 12.68 -10.28 15.20
CA TRP A 222 13.56 -9.77 16.23
C TRP A 222 13.91 -8.35 15.78
N PRO A 223 13.46 -7.29 16.48
CA PRO A 223 12.67 -7.21 17.72
C PRO A 223 11.19 -6.85 17.49
N ILE A 224 10.41 -6.89 18.59
CA ILE A 224 9.04 -6.35 18.68
C ILE A 224 9.02 -4.84 18.42
N GLY A 225 7.95 -4.35 17.80
CA GLY A 225 7.84 -2.96 17.37
C GLY A 225 6.43 -2.38 17.47
N VAL A 226 6.36 -1.05 17.59
CA VAL A 226 5.12 -0.29 17.46
C VAL A 226 5.16 0.39 16.09
N THR A 227 4.07 0.30 15.32
CA THR A 227 3.99 1.08 14.07
C THR A 227 2.81 2.02 14.16
N ASP A 228 3.08 3.30 13.91
CA ASP A 228 2.06 4.34 13.83
C ASP A 228 1.53 4.35 12.41
N ILE A 229 0.23 4.01 12.30
CA ILE A 229 -0.53 4.04 11.07
C ILE A 229 -1.35 5.31 11.11
N ASP A 230 -1.22 6.14 10.09
CA ASP A 230 -1.91 7.42 10.00
C ASP A 230 -2.90 7.40 8.85
N ALA A 231 -4.10 7.90 9.13
CA ALA A 231 -5.14 8.17 8.16
C ALA A 231 -5.27 9.69 7.97
N ASP A 232 -5.08 10.15 6.73
CA ASP A 232 -4.95 11.57 6.37
C ASP A 232 -5.93 11.96 5.26
N LEU A 233 -6.44 13.19 5.36
CA LEU A 233 -7.28 13.85 4.36
C LEU A 233 -6.83 15.30 4.13
N GLY A 234 -5.51 15.56 4.17
CA GLY A 234 -4.93 16.91 3.99
C GLY A 234 -4.91 17.73 5.28
N HIS A 235 -5.02 17.08 6.43
CA HIS A 235 -5.18 17.68 7.76
C HIS A 235 -4.29 16.95 8.77
N PRO A 236 -4.19 17.40 10.04
CA PRO A 236 -3.55 16.58 11.06
C PRO A 236 -4.15 15.16 11.05
N PRO A 237 -3.32 14.12 10.83
CA PRO A 237 -3.82 12.77 10.62
C PRO A 237 -4.40 12.18 11.91
N ALA A 238 -5.34 11.26 11.74
CA ALA A 238 -5.74 10.37 12.83
C ALA A 238 -4.79 9.17 12.85
N GLY A 239 -3.95 9.11 13.88
CA GLY A 239 -2.98 8.04 14.07
C GLY A 239 -3.48 6.91 14.97
N ALA A 240 -3.08 5.69 14.67
CA ALA A 240 -3.22 4.52 15.52
C ALA A 240 -1.84 3.88 15.76
N ALA A 241 -1.42 3.86 17.02
CA ALA A 241 -0.20 3.18 17.45
C ALA A 241 -0.51 1.71 17.72
N VAL A 242 -0.07 0.82 16.82
CA VAL A 242 -0.38 -0.61 16.90
C VAL A 242 0.86 -1.38 17.34
N LEU A 243 0.70 -2.26 18.34
CA LEU A 243 1.77 -3.17 18.74
C LEU A 243 1.82 -4.36 17.80
N PHE A 244 2.95 -4.58 17.15
CA PHE A 244 3.16 -5.72 16.27
C PHE A 244 3.97 -6.80 16.99
N ALA A 245 3.29 -7.84 17.45
CA ALA A 245 3.83 -8.85 18.36
C ALA A 245 4.40 -10.08 17.63
N PRO A 246 5.59 -10.58 18.02
CA PRO A 246 6.13 -11.89 17.60
C PRO A 246 5.18 -13.05 17.87
N LYS A 247 5.29 -14.13 17.08
CA LYS A 247 4.55 -15.38 17.35
C LYS A 247 4.93 -16.00 18.70
N ASN A 248 6.17 -15.75 19.14
CA ASN A 248 6.74 -16.29 20.37
C ASN A 248 6.82 -15.22 21.46
N TYR A 249 6.99 -15.66 22.71
CA TYR A 249 7.18 -14.75 23.83
C TYR A 249 8.47 -13.94 23.64
N THR A 250 8.37 -12.61 23.76
CA THR A 250 9.45 -11.67 23.45
C THR A 250 9.34 -10.40 24.27
N VAL A 251 10.49 -9.74 24.44
CA VAL A 251 10.59 -8.37 24.96
C VAL A 251 11.48 -7.57 24.02
N GLY A 252 11.19 -6.29 23.85
CA GLY A 252 12.01 -5.39 23.04
C GLY A 252 11.83 -3.95 23.44
N VAL A 253 12.71 -3.11 22.89
CA VAL A 253 12.64 -1.66 23.02
C VAL A 253 12.21 -1.09 21.68
N THR A 254 11.25 -0.19 21.71
CA THR A 254 10.63 0.39 20.51
C THR A 254 11.60 1.27 19.70
N ARG A 255 12.58 1.89 20.37
CA ARG A 255 13.52 2.85 19.77
C ARG A 255 14.81 2.91 20.57
N GLU A 256 15.82 3.60 20.03
CA GLU A 256 17.01 3.93 20.81
C GLU A 256 16.63 4.69 22.08
N LEU A 257 17.28 4.32 23.19
CA LEU A 257 16.97 4.87 24.49
C LEU A 257 17.54 6.28 24.61
N LYS A 258 16.70 7.26 24.96
CA LYS A 258 17.11 8.64 25.22
C LYS A 258 17.11 8.93 26.71
N ARG A 259 18.10 9.71 27.12
CA ARG A 259 18.33 10.09 28.52
C ARG A 259 17.38 11.20 28.97
N GLY A 260 17.21 11.32 30.28
CA GLY A 260 16.39 12.37 30.90
C GLY A 260 14.90 12.08 30.82
N GLY A 261 14.08 13.13 30.81
CA GLY A 261 12.60 13.02 30.82
C GLY A 261 11.96 12.50 29.52
N PHE A 262 12.73 11.90 28.61
CA PHE A 262 12.18 11.38 27.36
C PHE A 262 11.34 10.10 27.62
N PRO A 263 10.13 9.99 27.06
CA PRO A 263 9.29 8.81 27.24
C PRO A 263 9.81 7.65 26.37
N ASN A 264 10.72 6.85 26.92
CA ASN A 264 11.14 5.62 26.26
C ASN A 264 10.09 4.52 26.48
N ILE A 265 9.85 3.72 25.45
CA ILE A 265 8.82 2.67 25.46
C ILE A 265 9.49 1.33 25.16
N GLY A 266 9.23 0.36 26.03
CA GLY A 266 9.46 -1.06 25.76
C GLY A 266 8.16 -1.77 25.46
N SER A 267 8.25 -2.93 24.82
CA SER A 267 7.10 -3.75 24.47
C SER A 267 7.35 -5.21 24.81
N ILE A 268 6.30 -5.89 25.26
CA ILE A 268 6.25 -7.33 25.52
C ILE A 268 5.28 -7.93 24.52
N GLY A 269 5.71 -8.96 23.80
CA GLY A 269 4.85 -9.75 22.92
C GLY A 269 4.66 -11.13 23.50
N LEU A 270 3.42 -11.51 23.77
CA LEU A 270 3.06 -12.88 24.17
C LEU A 270 2.90 -13.78 22.93
N GLY A 271 2.51 -13.19 21.80
CA GLY A 271 2.31 -13.93 20.55
C GLY A 271 1.15 -14.91 20.63
N ASN A 272 1.37 -16.13 20.16
CA ASN A 272 0.37 -17.20 20.15
C ASN A 272 0.35 -18.02 21.45
N ASN A 273 1.14 -17.64 22.45
CA ASN A 273 1.20 -18.40 23.70
C ASN A 273 -0.13 -18.32 24.44
N TRP A 274 -0.62 -19.46 24.91
CA TRP A 274 -1.89 -19.58 25.60
C TRP A 274 -1.88 -18.91 26.99
N HIS A 275 -2.78 -17.95 27.22
CA HIS A 275 -2.86 -17.14 28.44
C HIS A 275 -4.28 -16.68 28.79
N PRO A 276 -5.25 -17.60 28.95
CA PRO A 276 -6.68 -17.27 29.10
C PRO A 276 -7.02 -16.52 30.40
N PHE A 277 -6.09 -16.43 31.35
CA PHE A 277 -6.25 -15.71 32.62
C PHE A 277 -5.44 -14.40 32.66
N GLY A 278 -4.88 -14.00 31.51
CA GLY A 278 -3.87 -12.95 31.44
C GLY A 278 -2.47 -13.47 31.76
N ALA A 279 -1.49 -12.60 31.57
CA ALA A 279 -0.08 -12.86 31.86
C ALA A 279 0.47 -11.83 32.85
N VAL A 280 1.33 -12.30 33.74
CA VAL A 280 2.09 -11.43 34.66
C VAL A 280 3.56 -11.56 34.29
N ILE A 281 4.15 -10.44 33.94
CA ILE A 281 5.53 -10.35 33.45
C ILE A 281 6.35 -9.57 34.47
N GLU A 282 7.36 -10.22 35.04
CA GLU A 282 8.37 -9.59 35.88
C GLU A 282 9.48 -9.02 34.99
N LEU A 283 9.71 -7.71 35.06
CA LEU A 283 10.79 -7.05 34.33
C LEU A 283 11.93 -6.69 35.25
N THR A 284 13.15 -6.95 34.80
CA THR A 284 14.38 -6.52 35.48
C THR A 284 15.32 -5.86 34.49
N SER A 285 16.12 -4.91 34.98
CA SER A 285 17.23 -4.32 34.24
C SER A 285 18.51 -4.58 35.00
N ASP A 286 19.52 -5.12 34.32
CA ASP A 286 20.85 -5.36 34.90
C ASP A 286 21.73 -4.09 34.83
N THR A 287 21.26 -3.05 34.13
CA THR A 287 22.02 -1.82 33.86
C THR A 287 21.69 -0.72 34.88
N PRO A 288 22.68 -0.20 35.64
CA PRO A 288 22.49 0.92 36.55
C PRO A 288 21.92 2.16 35.85
N GLY A 289 21.03 2.89 36.52
CA GLY A 289 20.39 4.11 35.96
C GLY A 289 19.18 3.85 35.05
N ILE A 290 18.84 2.58 34.81
CA ILE A 290 17.65 2.20 34.03
C ILE A 290 16.53 1.77 34.97
N LYS A 291 15.34 2.38 34.80
CA LYS A 291 14.13 2.08 35.59
C LYS A 291 13.08 1.45 34.68
N VAL A 292 12.63 0.26 35.04
CA VAL A 292 11.50 -0.43 34.41
C VAL A 292 10.47 -0.79 35.47
N PRO A 293 9.18 -0.90 35.14
CA PRO A 293 8.19 -1.37 36.10
C PRO A 293 8.50 -2.81 36.49
N ALA A 294 8.52 -3.12 37.78
CA ALA A 294 8.86 -4.47 38.26
C ALA A 294 7.88 -5.55 37.75
N ARG A 295 6.64 -5.16 37.45
CA ARG A 295 5.57 -6.04 37.01
C ARG A 295 4.71 -5.36 35.94
N VAL A 296 4.40 -6.10 34.88
CA VAL A 296 3.43 -5.72 33.84
C VAL A 296 2.37 -6.80 33.76
N GLU A 297 1.10 -6.38 33.76
CA GLU A 297 -0.04 -7.29 33.62
C GLU A 297 -0.62 -7.14 32.22
N ILE A 298 -0.79 -8.27 31.53
CA ILE A 298 -1.33 -8.33 30.18
C ILE A 298 -2.67 -9.07 30.27
N PRO A 299 -3.79 -8.43 29.89
CA PRO A 299 -5.11 -9.06 29.89
C PRO A 299 -5.17 -10.33 29.04
N ALA A 300 -6.13 -11.21 29.34
CA ALA A 300 -6.33 -12.48 28.63
C ALA A 300 -6.63 -12.30 27.13
N ASN A 301 -7.25 -11.18 26.76
CA ASN A 301 -7.58 -10.80 25.39
C ASN A 301 -6.50 -9.92 24.75
N SER A 302 -5.25 -10.00 25.23
CA SER A 302 -4.19 -9.18 24.66
C SER A 302 -2.91 -9.96 24.34
N ALA A 303 -2.41 -9.81 23.12
CA ALA A 303 -1.22 -10.49 22.64
C ALA A 303 0.09 -9.76 23.02
N GLY A 304 0.02 -8.62 23.71
CA GLY A 304 1.19 -7.90 24.17
C GLY A 304 0.86 -6.61 24.91
N ALA A 305 1.87 -5.98 25.51
CA ALA A 305 1.70 -4.70 26.20
C ALA A 305 2.95 -3.83 26.09
N ASN A 306 2.73 -2.52 26.17
CA ASN A 306 3.81 -1.53 26.26
C ASN A 306 4.10 -1.19 27.71
N PHE A 307 5.35 -0.82 27.99
CA PHE A 307 5.80 -0.36 29.30
C PHE A 307 6.78 0.80 29.17
N GLY A 308 6.83 1.67 30.17
CA GLY A 308 7.76 2.80 30.20
C GLY A 308 9.18 2.37 30.62
N ILE A 309 10.18 2.97 30.01
CA ILE A 309 11.60 2.83 30.40
C ILE A 309 12.14 4.20 30.81
N GLY A 310 12.55 4.33 32.06
CA GLY A 310 13.26 5.52 32.54
C GLY A 310 14.76 5.35 32.33
N VAL A 311 15.42 6.36 31.76
CA VAL A 311 16.86 6.39 31.56
C VAL A 311 17.42 7.63 32.26
N ASP A 312 18.20 7.41 33.32
CA ASP A 312 18.81 8.48 34.08
C ASP A 312 19.81 9.29 33.22
N GLU A 313 19.94 10.59 33.50
CA GLU A 313 20.87 11.47 32.77
C GLU A 313 22.34 11.06 32.94
N SER A 314 22.67 10.39 34.06
CA SER A 314 24.02 9.90 34.35
C SER A 314 24.47 8.73 33.47
N VAL A 315 23.56 8.08 32.73
CA VAL A 315 23.92 6.95 31.86
C VAL A 315 24.71 7.45 30.65
N PRO A 316 25.92 6.94 30.35
CA PRO A 316 26.68 7.38 29.18
C PRO A 316 26.03 7.00 27.84
N PRO A 317 26.13 7.83 26.78
CA PRO A 317 25.82 7.43 25.42
C PRO A 317 26.58 6.18 24.98
N GLY A 318 25.95 5.34 24.15
CA GLY A 318 26.53 4.08 23.70
C GLY A 318 26.45 2.95 24.72
N THR A 319 25.93 3.20 25.93
CA THR A 319 25.70 2.15 26.93
C THR A 319 24.68 1.14 26.41
N GLN A 320 25.04 -0.15 26.44
CA GLN A 320 24.13 -1.24 26.13
C GLN A 320 23.30 -1.58 27.37
N VAL A 321 22.01 -1.32 27.28
CA VAL A 321 21.01 -1.61 28.31
C VAL A 321 20.45 -3.00 28.08
N LYS A 322 20.43 -3.84 29.12
CA LYS A 322 19.84 -5.18 29.08
C LYS A 322 18.60 -5.26 29.95
N ILE A 323 17.46 -5.56 29.33
CA ILE A 323 16.17 -5.76 30.02
C ILE A 323 15.79 -7.24 29.90
N SER A 324 15.41 -7.85 31.01
CA SER A 324 14.94 -9.23 31.09
C SER A 324 13.46 -9.24 31.46
N ALA A 325 12.69 -10.11 30.82
CA ALA A 325 11.27 -10.30 31.05
C ALA A 325 10.98 -11.76 31.35
N LYS A 326 10.52 -12.04 32.57
CA LYS A 326 10.14 -13.38 33.01
C LYS A 326 8.63 -13.48 33.11
N TRP A 327 8.05 -14.42 32.37
CA TRP A 327 6.63 -14.71 32.49
C TRP A 327 6.39 -15.66 33.67
N VAL A 328 5.73 -15.14 34.69
CA VAL A 328 5.39 -15.89 35.91
C VAL A 328 4.48 -17.07 35.58
N LEU A 329 4.85 -18.26 36.06
CA LEU A 329 4.13 -19.54 35.85
C LEU A 329 4.05 -20.04 34.40
N SER A 330 4.77 -19.43 33.47
CA SER A 330 4.85 -19.89 32.07
C SER A 330 6.07 -20.77 31.82
N PRO A 331 5.97 -21.79 30.95
CA PRO A 331 7.12 -22.57 30.50
C PRO A 331 8.03 -21.80 29.53
N ALA A 332 7.62 -20.61 29.05
CA ALA A 332 8.37 -19.83 28.05
C ALA A 332 9.73 -19.29 28.55
N GLY A 333 10.01 -19.38 29.86
CA GLY A 333 11.27 -18.93 30.45
C GLY A 333 11.44 -17.41 30.49
N THR A 334 12.67 -16.96 30.68
CA THR A 334 13.03 -15.54 30.67
C THR A 334 13.58 -15.16 29.31
N VAL A 335 13.01 -14.11 28.71
CA VAL A 335 13.52 -13.51 27.47
C VAL A 335 14.26 -12.23 27.81
N THR A 336 15.28 -11.88 27.03
CA THR A 336 16.08 -10.67 27.26
C THR A 336 16.21 -9.88 25.98
N THR A 337 16.33 -8.57 26.10
CA THR A 337 16.59 -7.66 24.99
C THR A 337 17.71 -6.70 25.36
N THR A 338 18.41 -6.21 24.34
CA THR A 338 19.44 -5.19 24.51
C THR A 338 19.13 -3.98 23.64
N ALA A 339 19.31 -2.78 24.18
CA ALA A 339 19.15 -1.52 23.46
C ALA A 339 20.30 -0.57 23.80
N THR A 340 20.62 0.33 22.89
CA THR A 340 21.70 1.31 23.08
C THR A 340 21.11 2.66 23.49
N VAL A 341 21.79 3.34 24.43
CA VAL A 341 21.47 4.73 24.78
C VAL A 341 22.03 5.67 23.72
N ALA A 342 21.16 6.45 23.09
CA ALA A 342 21.52 7.45 22.10
C ALA A 342 22.33 8.61 22.71
N GLY A 343 23.20 9.18 21.88
CA GLY A 343 24.00 10.39 22.16
C GLY A 343 23.15 11.61 22.45
#